data_AF-A0A9E5L4J2-F1
#
_entry.id   AF-A0A9E5L4J2-F1
#
_cell.length_a   1.000
_cell.length_b   1.000
_cell.length_c   1.000
_cell.angle_alpha   90.00
_cell.angle_beta   90.00
_cell.angle_gamma   90.00
#
_symmetry.space_group_name_H-M   'P 1'
#
loop_
_entity.id
_entity.type
_entity.pdbx_description
1 polymer ?
#
loop_
_entity_poly.entity_id
_entity_poly.type
_entity_poly.pdbx_seq_one_letter_code
_entity_poly.pdbx_strand_id
1 'polypeptide(L)'
;MSMPQAIEVYNKIVERQKADGTYDLNGHVFMPQHSENRDYALQQLGNQFTYLLSICGLKESSVGEARTLYSLRHTAIMFRLIESKGLDLLTLARAARTSVEMIDRFYAKHLTAEMNVALIQSHRSETKQARNDEIKARLKGEESMAIEDDDQSF
;
A
#
# COMPACT_ATOMS: atom_id res chain seq x y z
N MET A 1 -1.37 -14.20 5.68
CA MET A 1 -0.19 -14.69 4.95
C MET A 1 0.84 -13.56 4.92
N SER A 2 2.11 -13.81 5.23
CA SER A 2 3.16 -12.79 5.19
C SER A 2 3.55 -12.42 3.75
N MET A 3 4.19 -11.28 3.54
CA MET A 3 4.69 -10.89 2.21
C MET A 3 5.83 -11.84 1.78
N PRO A 4 5.84 -12.40 0.55
CA PRO A 4 6.89 -13.31 0.11
C PRO A 4 8.30 -12.74 0.28
N GLN A 5 8.48 -11.43 0.02
CA GLN A 5 9.74 -10.72 0.18
C GLN A 5 10.25 -10.72 1.65
N ALA A 6 9.35 -10.81 2.62
CA ALA A 6 9.72 -10.85 4.03
C ALA A 6 10.47 -12.14 4.40
N ILE A 7 10.26 -13.23 3.65
CA ILE A 7 10.97 -14.50 3.87
C ILE A 7 12.45 -14.33 3.56
N GLU A 8 12.79 -13.70 2.43
CA GLU A 8 14.17 -13.45 2.04
C GLU A 8 14.90 -12.56 3.06
N VAL A 9 14.25 -11.48 3.48
CA VAL A 9 14.80 -10.57 4.50
C VAL A 9 15.02 -11.30 5.81
N TYR A 10 14.06 -12.12 6.25
CA TYR A 10 14.19 -12.92 7.47
C TYR A 10 15.35 -13.90 7.39
N ASN A 11 15.50 -14.63 6.27
CA ASN A 11 16.60 -15.57 6.09
C ASN A 11 17.97 -14.88 6.18
N LYS A 12 18.12 -13.70 5.56
CA LYS A 12 19.35 -12.89 5.66
C LYS A 12 19.66 -12.44 7.09
N ILE A 13 18.62 -12.10 7.87
CA ILE A 13 18.78 -11.76 9.29
C ILE A 13 19.26 -12.99 10.07
N VAL A 14 18.66 -14.15 9.84
CA VAL A 14 19.03 -15.42 10.50
C VAL A 14 20.46 -15.83 10.17
N GLU A 15 20.89 -15.71 8.92
CA GLU A 15 22.27 -15.99 8.50
C GLU A 15 23.26 -15.13 9.27
N ARG A 16 23.00 -13.81 9.38
CA ARG A 16 23.84 -12.89 10.15
C ARG A 16 23.86 -13.27 11.64
N GLN A 17 22.71 -13.52 12.24
CA GLN A 17 22.62 -13.89 13.66
C GLN A 17 23.34 -15.21 13.97
N LYS A 18 23.34 -16.17 13.05
CA LYS A 18 24.10 -17.42 13.21
C LYS A 18 25.61 -17.16 13.15
N ALA A 19 26.06 -16.30 12.23
CA ALA A 19 27.46 -15.91 12.14
C ALA A 19 27.93 -15.16 13.40
N ASP A 20 27.08 -14.30 13.96
CA ASP A 20 27.37 -13.51 15.16
C ASP A 20 27.15 -14.30 16.47
N GLY A 21 26.68 -15.56 16.40
CA GLY A 21 26.42 -16.41 17.56
C GLY A 21 25.20 -15.99 18.41
N THR A 22 24.34 -15.10 17.91
CA THR A 22 23.17 -14.56 18.62
C THR A 22 21.84 -15.19 18.18
N TYR A 23 21.87 -16.19 17.30
CA TYR A 23 20.66 -16.83 16.80
C TYR A 23 19.97 -17.67 17.87
N ASP A 24 18.70 -17.36 18.12
CA ASP A 24 17.80 -18.16 18.94
C ASP A 24 16.46 -18.29 18.21
N LEU A 25 15.95 -19.52 18.10
CA LEU A 25 14.68 -19.82 17.47
C LEU A 25 13.50 -19.13 18.17
N ASN A 26 13.58 -19.01 19.50
CA ASN A 26 12.55 -18.34 20.32
C ASN A 26 12.93 -16.89 20.64
N GLY A 27 14.04 -16.41 20.08
CA GLY A 27 14.60 -15.09 20.35
C GLY A 27 13.95 -13.99 19.54
N HIS A 28 14.42 -12.77 19.76
CA HIS A 28 13.95 -11.60 19.01
C HIS A 28 14.61 -11.51 17.63
N VAL A 29 13.80 -11.27 16.60
CA VAL A 29 14.27 -11.08 15.21
C VAL A 29 15.21 -9.88 15.07
N PHE A 30 14.95 -8.80 15.83
CA PHE A 30 15.77 -7.58 15.78
C PHE A 30 16.44 -7.33 17.13
N MET A 31 17.74 -7.05 17.08
CA MET A 31 18.57 -6.82 18.27
C MET A 31 18.46 -7.96 19.31
N PRO A 32 18.74 -9.23 18.93
CA PRO A 32 18.66 -10.37 19.86
C PRO A 32 19.61 -10.23 21.05
N GLN A 33 20.74 -9.52 20.89
CA GLN A 33 21.70 -9.24 21.95
C GLN A 33 21.16 -8.36 23.09
N HIS A 34 20.00 -7.73 22.89
CA HIS A 34 19.31 -6.91 23.88
C HIS A 34 17.95 -7.54 24.22
N SER A 35 17.93 -8.84 24.54
CA SER A 35 16.70 -9.57 24.85
C SER A 35 16.03 -9.07 26.14
N GLU A 36 16.83 -8.78 27.17
CA GLU A 36 16.32 -8.38 28.50
C GLU A 36 15.77 -6.94 28.51
N ASN A 37 16.33 -6.03 27.72
CA ASN A 37 15.92 -4.63 27.68
C ASN A 37 15.50 -4.21 26.27
N ARG A 38 14.19 -4.37 26.00
CA ARG A 38 13.60 -4.06 24.69
C ARG A 38 13.43 -2.57 24.42
N ASP A 39 13.28 -1.75 25.46
CA ASP A 39 13.22 -0.30 25.31
C ASP A 39 14.55 0.25 24.81
N TYR A 40 15.66 -0.24 25.38
CA TYR A 40 17.00 0.06 24.90
C TYR A 40 17.19 -0.38 23.45
N ALA A 41 16.76 -1.59 23.09
CA ALA A 41 16.84 -2.08 21.71
C ALA A 41 16.08 -1.18 20.71
N LEU A 42 14.87 -0.72 21.08
CA LEU A 42 14.08 0.20 20.26
C LEU A 42 14.75 1.57 20.14
N GLN A 43 15.32 2.10 21.23
CA GLN A 43 16.08 3.35 21.20
C GLN A 43 17.30 3.25 20.27
N GLN A 44 18.04 2.13 20.34
CA GLN A 44 19.19 1.89 19.45
C GLN A 44 18.77 1.83 17.97
N LEU A 45 17.68 1.14 17.65
CA LEU A 45 17.13 1.14 16.29
C LEU A 45 16.74 2.55 15.82
N GLY A 46 16.11 3.34 16.70
CA GLY A 46 15.78 4.74 16.43
C GLY A 46 17.03 5.56 16.11
N ASN A 47 18.07 5.46 16.93
CA ASN A 47 19.33 6.17 16.75
C ASN A 47 20.04 5.77 15.45
N GLN A 48 20.12 4.47 15.16
CA GLN A 48 20.71 3.96 13.91
C GLN A 48 19.98 4.49 12.69
N PHE A 49 18.65 4.52 12.74
CA PHE A 49 17.84 5.07 11.66
C PHE A 49 18.04 6.58 11.50
N THR A 50 18.05 7.35 12.60
CA THR A 50 18.35 8.78 12.56
C THR A 50 19.74 9.06 11.98
N TYR A 51 20.73 8.25 12.33
CA TYR A 51 22.07 8.35 11.76
C TYR A 51 22.07 8.07 10.25
N LEU A 52 21.42 6.99 9.82
CA LEU A 52 21.24 6.69 8.39
C LEU A 52 20.58 7.85 7.64
N LEU A 53 19.51 8.42 8.17
CA LEU A 53 18.84 9.58 7.57
C LEU A 53 19.77 10.79 7.43
N SER A 54 20.66 11.02 8.40
CA SER A 54 21.63 12.11 8.32
C SER A 54 22.65 11.88 7.20
N ILE A 55 23.17 10.65 7.04
CA ILE A 55 24.10 10.30 5.97
C ILE A 55 23.44 10.47 4.59
N CYS A 56 22.16 10.09 4.47
CA CYS A 56 21.42 10.19 3.22
C CYS A 56 20.89 11.62 2.92
N GLY A 57 21.06 12.59 3.82
CA GLY A 57 20.46 13.92 3.66
C GLY A 57 18.92 13.91 3.73
N LEU A 58 18.33 12.91 4.39
CA LEU A 58 16.88 12.68 4.50
C LEU A 58 16.35 12.92 5.91
N LYS A 59 17.08 13.62 6.77
CA LYS A 59 16.66 13.85 8.15
C LYS A 59 15.38 14.69 8.24
N GLU A 60 15.19 15.63 7.31
CA GLU A 60 14.03 16.52 7.28
C GLU A 60 13.15 16.23 6.07
N SER A 61 11.83 16.34 6.25
CA SER A 61 10.86 16.31 5.16
C SER A 61 10.94 17.60 4.33
N SER A 62 10.26 17.62 3.19
CA SER A 62 10.12 18.84 2.37
C SER A 62 9.42 19.99 3.11
N VAL A 63 8.73 19.69 4.21
CA VAL A 63 8.01 20.66 5.06
C VAL A 63 8.80 20.96 6.34
N GLY A 64 10.04 20.47 6.46
CA GLY A 64 10.92 20.71 7.61
C GLY A 64 10.66 19.82 8.83
N GLU A 65 9.83 18.78 8.70
CA GLU A 65 9.57 17.85 9.81
C GLU A 65 10.68 16.81 9.94
N ALA A 66 11.13 16.54 11.17
CA ALA A 66 12.14 15.53 11.42
C ALA A 66 11.59 14.11 11.18
N ARG A 67 12.26 13.34 10.31
CA ARG A 67 11.96 11.93 10.10
C ARG A 67 12.53 11.09 11.24
N THR A 68 11.72 10.15 11.71
CA THR A 68 12.08 9.21 12.79
C THR A 68 11.77 7.78 12.34
N LEU A 69 12.11 6.78 13.15
CA LEU A 69 11.76 5.39 12.85
C LEU A 69 10.24 5.21 12.60
N TYR A 70 9.40 6.03 13.24
CA TYR A 70 7.96 6.04 13.02
C TYR A 70 7.54 6.47 11.61
N SER A 71 8.38 7.24 10.90
CA SER A 71 8.15 7.61 9.50
C SER A 71 8.10 6.40 8.56
N LEU A 72 8.71 5.26 8.94
CA LEU A 72 8.58 4.00 8.19
C LEU A 72 7.14 3.48 8.22
N ARG A 73 6.47 3.55 9.38
CA ARG A 73 5.04 3.19 9.49
C ARG A 73 4.20 4.10 8.60
N HIS A 74 4.52 5.40 8.60
CA HIS A 74 3.79 6.34 7.76
C HIS A 74 3.90 5.96 6.28
N THR A 75 5.12 5.70 5.82
CA THR A 75 5.41 5.29 4.44
C THR A 75 4.76 3.96 4.08
N ALA A 76 4.79 2.97 4.97
CA ALA A 76 4.17 1.66 4.72
C ALA A 76 2.63 1.74 4.56
N ILE A 77 1.96 2.56 5.38
CA ILE A 77 0.51 2.81 5.26
C ILE A 77 0.21 3.56 3.95
N MET A 78 1.02 4.56 3.61
CA MET A 78 0.91 5.29 2.33
C MET A 78 1.05 4.38 1.12
N PHE A 79 2.10 3.55 1.05
CA PHE A 79 2.30 2.61 -0.06
C PHE A 79 1.14 1.63 -0.18
N ARG A 80 0.62 1.12 0.96
CA ARG A 80 -0.59 0.30 0.95
C ARG A 80 -1.79 1.04 0.35
N LEU A 81 -2.01 2.31 0.68
CA LEU A 81 -3.12 3.10 0.16
C LEU A 81 -2.99 3.40 -1.34
N ILE A 82 -1.77 3.64 -1.83
CA ILE A 82 -1.51 4.05 -3.21
C ILE A 82 -1.43 2.84 -4.16
N GLU A 83 -0.76 1.77 -3.75
CA GLU A 83 -0.40 0.66 -4.64
C GLU A 83 -1.41 -0.49 -4.63
N SER A 84 -2.29 -0.55 -3.62
CA SER A 84 -3.22 -1.67 -3.46
C SER A 84 -4.53 -1.44 -4.22
N LYS A 85 -4.71 -2.15 -5.33
CA LYS A 85 -6.02 -2.24 -6.01
C LYS A 85 -7.03 -2.95 -5.10
N GLY A 86 -8.16 -2.29 -4.82
CA GLY A 86 -9.25 -2.87 -4.01
C GLY A 86 -8.97 -2.95 -2.51
N LEU A 87 -8.15 -2.03 -1.97
CA LEU A 87 -7.83 -2.01 -0.55
C LEU A 87 -9.07 -1.74 0.33
N ASP A 88 -9.36 -2.65 1.26
CA ASP A 88 -10.28 -2.42 2.36
C ASP A 88 -9.58 -1.67 3.51
N LEU A 89 -10.01 -0.43 3.78
CA LEU A 89 -9.49 0.41 4.86
C LEU A 89 -9.62 -0.26 6.23
N LEU A 90 -10.66 -1.08 6.46
CA LEU A 90 -10.85 -1.78 7.73
C LEU A 90 -9.78 -2.85 7.93
N THR A 91 -9.49 -3.63 6.89
CA THR A 91 -8.40 -4.62 6.87
C THR A 91 -7.03 -3.97 7.08
N LEU A 92 -6.78 -2.81 6.45
CA LEU A 92 -5.55 -2.06 6.66
C LEU A 92 -5.43 -1.55 8.11
N ALA A 93 -6.50 -0.96 8.66
CA ALA A 93 -6.55 -0.45 10.02
C ALA A 93 -6.24 -1.55 11.05
N ARG A 94 -6.83 -2.74 10.88
CA ARG A 94 -6.54 -3.92 11.71
C ARG A 94 -5.07 -4.34 11.64
N ALA A 95 -4.52 -4.47 10.44
CA ALA A 95 -3.12 -4.85 10.25
C ALA A 95 -2.16 -3.80 10.86
N ALA A 96 -2.50 -2.52 10.72
CA ALA A 96 -1.71 -1.44 11.29
C ALA A 96 -1.94 -1.27 12.81
N ARG A 97 -2.97 -1.88 13.41
CA ARG A 97 -3.39 -1.61 14.80
C ARG A 97 -3.74 -0.14 15.03
N THR A 98 -4.62 0.40 14.19
CA THR A 98 -5.17 1.76 14.33
C THR A 98 -6.64 1.77 13.91
N SER A 99 -7.32 2.91 14.00
CA SER A 99 -8.71 3.03 13.54
C SER A 99 -8.77 3.47 12.08
N VAL A 100 -9.88 3.16 11.42
CA VAL A 100 -10.16 3.67 10.07
C VAL A 100 -10.16 5.20 10.05
N GLU A 101 -10.71 5.83 11.11
CA GLU A 101 -10.70 7.27 11.29
C GLU A 101 -9.28 7.85 11.33
N MET A 102 -8.35 7.21 12.05
CA MET A 102 -6.95 7.63 12.09
C MET A 102 -6.27 7.46 10.72
N ILE A 103 -6.63 6.41 9.97
CA ILE A 103 -6.17 6.29 8.58
C ILE A 103 -6.70 7.43 7.73
N ASP A 104 -8.00 7.70 7.78
CA ASP A 104 -8.63 8.74 6.96
C ASP A 104 -8.02 10.13 7.25
N ARG A 105 -7.92 10.49 8.54
CA ARG A 105 -7.44 11.79 9.00
C ARG A 105 -5.98 12.07 8.65
N PHE A 106 -5.09 11.10 8.87
CA PHE A 106 -3.64 11.31 8.77
C PHE A 106 -3.06 10.85 7.43
N TYR A 107 -3.79 10.06 6.66
CA TYR A 107 -3.26 9.43 5.46
C TYR A 107 -4.10 9.72 4.23
N ALA A 108 -5.42 9.47 4.28
CA ALA A 108 -6.27 9.65 3.12
C ALA A 108 -6.39 11.11 2.68
N LYS A 109 -6.36 12.05 3.63
CA LYS A 109 -6.38 13.50 3.37
C LYS A 109 -5.24 13.98 2.43
N HIS A 110 -4.11 13.27 2.41
CA HIS A 110 -2.95 13.61 1.58
C HIS A 110 -2.93 12.90 0.22
N LEU A 111 -3.87 11.98 -0.04
CA LEU A 111 -4.01 11.36 -1.36
C LEU A 111 -4.66 12.37 -2.30
N THR A 112 -3.91 12.86 -3.29
CA THR A 112 -4.48 13.68 -4.35
C THR A 112 -5.41 12.83 -5.23
N ALA A 113 -6.42 13.45 -5.84
CA ALA A 113 -7.34 12.76 -6.75
C ALA A 113 -6.60 12.04 -7.91
N GLU A 114 -5.42 12.55 -8.28
CA GLU A 114 -4.53 12.01 -9.32
C GLU A 114 -3.89 10.67 -8.92
N MET A 115 -3.54 10.47 -7.65
CA MET A 115 -2.93 9.23 -7.16
C MET A 115 -3.91 8.06 -7.12
N ASN A 116 -5.22 8.35 -7.09
CA ASN A 116 -6.30 7.36 -7.01
C ASN A 116 -7.13 7.25 -8.30
N VAL A 117 -6.70 7.85 -9.42
CA VAL A 117 -7.46 7.80 -10.70
C VAL A 117 -7.79 6.37 -11.10
N ALA A 118 -6.86 5.42 -10.92
CA ALA A 118 -7.11 4.01 -11.22
C ALA A 118 -8.21 3.40 -10.34
N LEU A 119 -8.32 3.79 -9.07
CA LEU A 119 -9.34 3.31 -8.12
C LEU A 119 -10.71 3.99 -8.33
N ILE A 120 -10.69 5.29 -8.66
CA ILE A 120 -11.91 6.06 -8.98
C ILE A 120 -12.52 5.60 -10.30
N GLN A 121 -11.68 5.28 -11.28
CA GLN A 121 -12.11 4.78 -12.60
C GLN A 121 -12.40 3.27 -12.58
N SER A 122 -11.82 2.47 -11.67
CA SER A 122 -12.11 1.03 -11.61
C SER A 122 -13.56 0.75 -11.25
N HIS A 123 -14.14 1.48 -10.28
CA HIS A 123 -15.57 1.35 -9.93
C HIS A 123 -16.53 1.96 -10.97
N ARG A 124 -16.03 2.75 -11.92
CA ARG A 124 -16.84 3.43 -12.93
C ARG A 124 -16.74 2.76 -14.31
N SER A 125 -15.65 2.06 -14.60
CA SER A 125 -15.38 1.54 -15.94
C SER A 125 -16.20 0.30 -16.26
N GLU A 126 -16.27 -0.71 -15.38
CA GLU A 126 -16.98 -1.97 -15.70
C GLU A 126 -18.48 -1.76 -15.92
N THR A 127 -19.14 -0.95 -15.09
CA THR A 127 -20.60 -0.71 -15.18
C THR A 127 -20.99 0.25 -16.30
N LYS A 128 -20.17 1.28 -16.59
CA LYS A 128 -20.45 2.21 -17.70
C LYS A 128 -20.07 1.62 -19.05
N GLN A 129 -18.98 0.85 -19.11
CA GLN A 129 -18.55 0.20 -20.35
C GLN A 129 -19.58 -0.86 -20.76
N ALA A 130 -19.99 -1.73 -19.84
CA ALA A 130 -21.05 -2.72 -20.11
C ALA A 130 -22.37 -2.06 -20.55
N ARG A 131 -22.77 -0.97 -19.89
CA ARG A 131 -23.99 -0.23 -20.25
C ARG A 131 -23.89 0.50 -21.59
N ASN A 132 -22.72 1.06 -21.91
CA ASN A 132 -22.47 1.70 -23.21
C ASN A 132 -22.41 0.67 -24.36
N ASP A 133 -21.84 -0.50 -24.10
CA ASP A 133 -21.78 -1.59 -25.07
C ASP A 133 -23.17 -2.18 -25.32
N GLU A 134 -24.01 -2.30 -24.28
CA GLU A 134 -25.40 -2.71 -24.39
C GLU A 134 -26.25 -1.68 -25.18
N ILE A 135 -26.05 -0.38 -24.94
CA ILE A 135 -26.71 0.70 -25.71
C ILE A 135 -26.27 0.67 -27.18
N LYS A 136 -24.97 0.50 -27.45
CA LYS A 136 -24.46 0.39 -28.82
C LYS A 136 -25.00 -0.86 -29.55
N ALA A 137 -25.17 -1.97 -28.85
CA ALA A 137 -25.75 -3.18 -29.42
C ALA A 137 -27.23 -3.00 -29.79
N ARG A 138 -28.00 -2.30 -28.95
CA ARG A 138 -29.41 -1.96 -29.25
C ARG A 138 -29.53 -1.01 -30.45
N LEU A 139 -28.72 0.05 -30.49
CA LEU A 139 -28.70 1.01 -31.60
C LEU A 139 -28.30 0.36 -32.93
N LYS A 140 -27.32 -0.54 -32.93
CA LYS A 140 -26.93 -1.30 -34.13
C LYS A 140 -28.00 -2.29 -34.61
N GLY A 141 -28.74 -2.90 -33.68
CA GLY A 141 -29.85 -3.80 -34.01
C GLY A 141 -31.05 -3.06 -34.62
N GLU A 142 -31.36 -1.87 -34.11
CA GLU A 142 -32.40 -0.99 -34.63
C GLU A 142 -32.04 -0.43 -36.02
N GLU A 143 -30.77 -0.06 -36.25
CA GLU A 143 -30.28 0.35 -37.57
C GLU A 143 -30.31 -0.79 -38.61
N SER A 144 -30.05 -2.04 -38.21
CA SER A 144 -30.17 -3.19 -39.13
C SER A 144 -31.61 -3.55 -39.48
N MET A 145 -32.57 -3.32 -38.59
CA MET A 145 -33.99 -3.54 -38.83
C MET A 145 -34.61 -2.44 -39.70
N ALA A 146 -34.13 -1.20 -39.58
CA ALA A 146 -34.63 -0.06 -40.36
C ALA A 146 -34.18 -0.09 -41.84
N ILE A 147 -33.19 -0.90 -42.20
CA ILE A 147 -32.69 -1.02 -43.59
C ILE A 147 -33.47 -2.10 -44.38
N GLU A 148 -34.15 -3.04 -43.72
CA GLU A 148 -34.88 -4.12 -44.40
C GLU A 148 -36.33 -3.74 -44.79
N ASP A 149 -36.91 -2.68 -44.22
CA ASP A 149 -38.31 -2.29 -44.48
C ASP A 149 -38.49 -1.27 -45.63
N ASP A 150 -37.42 -0.70 -46.20
CA ASP A 150 -37.50 0.38 -47.20
C ASP A 150 -37.31 -0.08 -48.67
N ASP A 151 -37.14 -1.39 -48.93
CA ASP A 151 -36.93 -1.95 -50.29
C ASP A 151 -38.16 -2.70 -50.86
N GLN A 152 -39.36 -2.44 -50.33
CA GLN A 152 -40.64 -2.87 -50.93
C GLN A 152 -41.57 -1.70 -51.22
N SER A 153 -41.14 -0.76 -52.08
CA SER A 153 -42.09 0.10 -52.83
C SER A 153 -41.51 0.68 -54.12
N PHE A 154 -41.46 -0.11 -55.20
CA PHE A 154 -42.16 0.11 -56.49
C PHE A 154 -41.74 -0.95 -57.52
#